data_AF-A0A7C5SUR7-F1
#
_entry.id   AF-A0A7C5SUR7-F1
#
_cell.length_a   1.000
_cell.length_b   1.000
_cell.length_c   1.000
_cell.angle_alpha   90.00
_cell.angle_beta   90.00
_cell.angle_gamma   90.00
#
_symmetry.space_group_name_H-M   'P 1'
#
loop_
_entity.id
_entity.type
_entity.pdbx_description
1 polymer ?
#
loop_
_entity_poly.entity_id
_entity_poly.type
_entity_poly.pdbx_seq_one_letter_code
_entity_poly.pdbx_strand_id
1 'polypeptide(L)' 'MEYSVKSGNPEKQRIGCVVVPVYASRKLSASAKIIDKASNGYISNLVRRGEIEGDLGNTLLLHNVENTLCDRVLLIGCGK' A
#
# COMPACT_ATOMS: atom_id res chain seq x y z
N MET A 1 7.46 -21.84 -6.21
CA MET A 1 6.59 -20.88 -5.52
C MET A 1 5.18 -21.45 -5.52
N GLU A 2 4.48 -21.39 -4.39
CA GLU A 2 3.09 -21.80 -4.28
C GLU A 2 2.18 -20.57 -4.30
N TYR A 3 1.02 -20.68 -4.95
CA TYR A 3 0.08 -19.57 -5.11
C TYR A 3 -1.32 -20.01 -4.70
N SER A 4 -2.02 -19.12 -4.01
CA SER A 4 -3.43 -19.29 -3.67
C SER A 4 -4.18 -17.99 -3.92
N VAL A 5 -5.39 -18.08 -4.48
CA VAL A 5 -6.24 -16.92 -4.73
C VAL A 5 -7.30 -16.84 -3.64
N LYS A 6 -7.45 -15.66 -3.03
CA LYS A 6 -8.50 -15.37 -2.05
C LYS A 6 -9.13 -14.03 -2.41
N SER A 7 -10.45 -13.93 -2.23
CA SER A 7 -11.15 -12.64 -2.29
C SER A 7 -11.32 -12.12 -0.87
N GLY A 8 -10.91 -10.88 -0.63
CA GLY A 8 -11.00 -10.27 0.69
C GLY A 8 -10.43 -8.86 0.71
N ASN A 9 -10.65 -8.16 1.82
CA ASN A 9 -10.18 -6.79 1.96
C ASN A 9 -8.70 -6.74 2.39
N PRO A 10 -7.90 -5.78 1.88
CA PRO A 10 -6.46 -5.71 2.15
C PRO A 10 -6.12 -5.43 3.63
N GLU A 11 -6.93 -4.65 4.34
CA GLU A 11 -6.72 -4.29 5.76
C GLU A 11 -6.87 -5.48 6.72
N LYS A 12 -7.60 -6.52 6.30
CA LYS A 12 -7.88 -7.71 7.12
C LYS A 12 -6.86 -8.83 6.93
N GLN A 13 -5.86 -8.64 6.07
CA GLN A 13 -4.88 -9.69 5.75
C GLN A 13 -3.83 -9.81 6.85
N ARG A 14 -3.85 -10.94 7.58
CA ARG A 14 -2.80 -11.32 8.56
C ARG A 14 -1.68 -12.05 7.83
N ILE A 15 -0.90 -11.31 7.06
CA ILE A 15 0.20 -11.82 6.25
C ILE A 15 1.45 -10.96 6.40
N GLY A 16 2.60 -11.51 6.02
CA GLY A 16 3.88 -10.84 6.22
C GLY A 16 4.12 -9.58 5.37
N CYS A 17 3.38 -9.40 4.27
CA CYS A 17 3.42 -8.17 3.47
C CYS A 17 2.18 -8.08 2.57
N VAL A 18 1.51 -6.93 2.57
CA VAL A 18 0.49 -6.59 1.56
C VAL A 18 1.13 -5.65 0.54
N VAL A 19 0.90 -5.91 -0.75
CA VAL A 19 1.38 -5.07 -1.84
C VAL A 19 0.22 -4.25 -2.39
N VAL A 20 0.37 -2.93 -2.46
CA VAL A 20 -0.66 -2.05 -3.02
C VAL A 20 -0.08 -1.06 -4.02
N PRO A 21 -0.81 -0.76 -5.11
CA PRO A 21 -0.33 0.16 -6.13
C PRO A 21 -0.57 1.63 -5.75
N VAL A 22 0.35 2.48 -6.18
CA VAL A 22 0.28 3.95 -6.20
C VAL A 22 0.53 4.38 -7.65
N TYR A 23 -0.35 5.23 -8.17
CA TYR A 23 -0.25 5.77 -9.52
C TYR A 23 0.43 7.13 -9.53
N ALA A 24 0.93 7.50 -10.71
CA ALA A 24 1.58 8.76 -10.99
C ALA A 24 0.73 9.96 -10.52
N SER A 25 1.43 11.06 -10.23
CA SER A 25 0.83 12.20 -9.53
C SER A 25 0.26 11.82 -8.16
N ARG A 26 0.92 10.89 -7.46
CA ARG A 26 0.66 10.61 -6.04
C ARG A 26 -0.76 10.08 -5.78
N LYS A 27 -1.32 9.31 -6.71
CA LYS A 27 -2.70 8.81 -6.65
C LYS A 27 -2.75 7.42 -6.02
N LEU A 28 -3.36 7.31 -4.84
CA LEU A 28 -3.61 6.01 -4.22
C LEU A 28 -4.63 5.19 -5.01
N SER A 29 -4.32 3.91 -5.25
CA SER A 29 -5.28 2.94 -5.77
C SER A 29 -6.42 2.68 -4.80
N ALA A 30 -7.48 1.99 -5.25
CA ALA A 30 -8.59 1.61 -4.37
C ALA A 30 -8.11 0.80 -3.16
N SER A 31 -7.25 -0.20 -3.39
CA SER A 31 -6.67 -1.02 -2.31
C SER A 31 -5.79 -0.19 -1.37
N ALA A 32 -4.97 0.71 -1.90
CA ALA A 32 -4.14 1.59 -1.09
C ALA A 32 -4.98 2.56 -0.24
N LYS A 33 -6.09 3.10 -0.77
CA LYS A 33 -7.03 3.95 0.00
C LYS A 33 -7.70 3.20 1.15
N ILE A 34 -8.00 1.92 0.98
CA ILE A 34 -8.60 1.10 2.04
C ILE A 34 -7.61 0.93 3.19
N ILE A 35 -6.35 0.57 2.89
CA ILE A 35 -5.30 0.48 3.92
C ILE A 35 -5.04 1.86 4.53
N ASP A 36 -4.96 2.90 3.71
CA ASP A 36 -4.71 4.26 4.18
C ASP A 36 -5.78 4.71 5.20
N LYS A 37 -7.05 4.44 4.90
CA LYS A 37 -8.16 4.69 5.82
C LYS A 37 -8.03 3.90 7.12
N ALA A 38 -7.62 2.63 7.05
CA ALA A 38 -7.36 1.83 8.25
C ALA A 38 -6.20 2.41 9.07
N SER A 39 -5.16 2.89 8.40
CA SER A 39 -3.97 3.52 9.02
C SER A 39 -4.13 5.01 9.35
N ASN A 40 -5.35 5.54 9.41
CA ASN A 40 -5.64 6.96 9.70
C ASN A 40 -4.90 7.98 8.80
N GLY A 41 -4.78 7.69 7.50
CA GLY A 41 -4.16 8.62 6.54
C GLY A 41 -2.63 8.60 6.52
N TYR A 42 -2.00 7.61 7.17
CA TYR A 42 -0.54 7.49 7.23
C TYR A 42 0.10 7.42 5.84
N ILE A 43 -0.45 6.61 4.94
CA ILE A 43 0.07 6.43 3.57
C ILE A 43 -0.12 7.71 2.77
N SER A 44 -1.29 8.34 2.86
CA SER A 44 -1.58 9.62 2.22
C SER A 44 -0.59 10.71 2.67
N ASN A 45 -0.23 10.75 3.95
CA ASN A 45 0.75 11.70 4.46
C ASN A 45 2.15 11.48 3.87
N LEU A 46 2.61 10.23 3.77
CA LEU A 46 3.91 9.91 3.14
C LEU A 46 3.94 10.29 1.66
N VAL A 47 2.89 9.93 0.94
CA VAL A 47 2.72 10.28 -0.47
C VAL A 47 2.70 11.79 -0.64
N ARG A 48 1.98 12.53 0.21
CA ARG A 48 1.95 14.01 0.17
C ARG A 48 3.31 14.64 0.44
N ARG A 49 4.13 14.03 1.30
CA ARG A 49 5.52 14.43 1.58
C ARG A 49 6.49 14.16 0.43
N GLY A 50 6.08 13.35 -0.56
CA GLY A 50 6.91 13.04 -1.74
C GLY A 50 7.77 11.79 -1.57
N GLU A 51 7.49 10.94 -0.58
CA GLU A 51 8.24 9.68 -0.36
C GLU A 51 8.05 8.69 -1.52
N ILE A 52 6.92 8.81 -2.25
CA ILE A 52 6.67 8.06 -3.48
C ILE A 52 5.77 8.86 -4.42
N GLU A 53 6.17 8.98 -5.69
CA GLU A 53 5.42 9.73 -6.71
C GLU A 53 4.42 8.87 -7.50
N GLY A 54 4.64 7.56 -7.53
CA GLY A 54 3.82 6.57 -8.24
C GLY A 54 4.28 6.22 -9.65
N ASP A 55 5.45 6.68 -10.09
CA ASP A 55 6.03 6.31 -11.39
C ASP A 55 6.54 4.86 -11.41
N LEU A 56 6.68 4.31 -12.62
CA LEU A 56 7.14 2.94 -12.81
C LEU A 56 8.53 2.72 -12.19
N GLY A 57 8.67 1.63 -11.44
CA GLY A 57 9.91 1.28 -10.74
C GLY A 57 10.05 1.90 -9.35
N ASN A 58 9.18 2.84 -8.97
CA ASN A 58 9.19 3.38 -7.61
C ASN A 58 8.63 2.34 -6.64
N THR A 59 9.27 2.15 -5.49
CA THR A 59 8.78 1.26 -4.45
C THR A 59 9.03 1.88 -3.07
N LEU A 60 8.08 1.73 -2.16
CA LEU A 60 8.24 2.17 -0.77
C LEU A 60 7.74 1.08 0.17
N LEU A 61 8.63 0.52 0.99
CA LEU A 61 8.31 -0.49 1.98
C LEU A 61 8.06 0.16 3.34
N LEU A 62 6.86 -0.05 3.88
CA LEU A 62 6.44 0.45 5.18
C LEU A 62 6.38 -0.72 6.17
N HIS A 63 7.00 -0.52 7.34
CA HIS A 63 7.03 -1.50 8.41
C HIS A 63 6.10 -1.07 9.54
N ASN A 64 5.39 -2.04 10.13
CA ASN A 64 4.58 -1.84 11.34
C ASN A 64 3.62 -0.64 11.21
N VAL A 65 2.89 -0.57 10.09
CA VAL A 65 1.90 0.49 9.87
C VAL A 65 0.78 0.31 10.90
N GLU A 66 0.58 1.33 11.73
CA GLU A 66 -0.44 1.30 12.78
C GLU A 66 -1.82 0.96 12.21
N ASN A 67 -2.61 0.23 13.00
CA ASN A 67 -3.99 -0.16 12.66
C ASN A 67 -4.12 -1.07 11.41
N THR A 68 -3.02 -1.66 10.93
CA THR A 68 -3.02 -2.72 9.93
C THR A 68 -2.67 -4.07 10.57
N LEU A 69 -3.24 -5.16 10.05
CA LEU A 69 -2.98 -6.52 10.57
C LEU A 69 -1.78 -7.21 9.91
N CYS A 70 -1.23 -6.62 8.85
CA CYS A 70 -0.07 -7.12 8.15
C CYS A 70 1.21 -6.52 8.73
N ASP A 71 2.31 -7.27 8.69
CA ASP A 71 3.59 -6.80 9.24
C ASP A 71 4.17 -5.63 8.42
N ARG A 72 3.90 -5.64 7.11
CA ARG A 72 4.45 -4.69 6.13
C ARG A 72 3.46 -4.33 5.04
N VAL A 73 3.57 -3.10 4.54
CA VAL A 73 2.86 -2.62 3.36
C VAL A 73 3.89 -2.17 2.32
N LEU A 74 3.90 -2.79 1.15
CA LEU A 74 4.74 -2.40 0.04
C LEU A 74 3.93 -1.59 -0.97
N LEU A 75 4.28 -0.32 -1.13
CA LEU A 75 3.74 0.54 -2.17
C LEU A 75 4.54 0.35 -3.45
N ILE A 76 3.86 0.11 -4.57
CA ILE A 76 4.49 -0.01 -5.90
C ILE A 76 3.96 1.10 -6.80
N GLY A 77 4.88 1.81 -7.46
CA GLY A 77 4.58 2.78 -8.49
C GLY A 77 4.20 2.10 -9.80
N CYS A 78 2.98 2.35 -10.26
CA CYS A 78 2.42 1.72 -11.47
C CYS A 78 2.29 2.68 -12.67
N GLY A 79 2.80 3.91 -12.57
CA GLY A 79 2.67 4.91 -13.62
C GLY A 79 1.24 5.44 -13.74
N LYS A 80 0.80 5.78 -14.96
CA LYS A 80 -0.52 6.37 -15.23
C LYS A 80 -1.68 5.38 -15.06
#